data_AF-A0A7S0S1B2-F1
#
_entry.id   AF-A0A7S0S1B2-F1
#
_cell.length_a   1.000
_cell.length_b   1.000
_cell.length_c   1.000
_cell.angle_alpha   90.00
_cell.angle_beta   90.00
_cell.angle_gamma   90.00
#
_symmetry.space_group_name_H-M   'P 1'
#
loop_
_entity.id
_entity.type
_entity.pdbx_description
1 polymer ?
#
loop_
_entity_poly.entity_id
_entity_poly.type
_entity_poly.pdbx_seq_one_letter_code
_entity_poly.pdbx_strand_id
1 'polypeptide(L)'
;ACIFKVISLLRDAFARCGLPLYLCPYGCLPTGYERGIIEVVPNTKSRAALGELSDRGLHDIFQAEFGAPGSPGFEAARRNFIASEAGYAIASYLLQAKDRHNGNLLITDSGHLVHIDFGFILEISPGGNMGFESAAFKLSHEMTQLLDPGGGRASATWQQFEELCIRGYLAARTVAEPIIAVVALMAESGLPCYGRGQPVANLRNRFRLDLSERAAAQLMRDMINDAYQKWTTGFYDYIQALQNRIPY
;
A
#
# COMPACT_ATOMS: atom_id res chain seq x y z
N ALA A 1 3.73 -6.89 -15.06
CA ALA A 1 2.94 -6.21 -16.12
C ALA A 1 1.50 -5.87 -15.71
N CYS A 2 0.60 -6.85 -15.50
CA CYS A 2 -0.83 -6.61 -15.22
C CYS A 2 -1.10 -5.67 -14.03
N ILE A 3 -0.37 -5.85 -12.94
CA ILE A 3 -0.56 -5.08 -11.71
C ILE A 3 -0.22 -3.62 -11.89
N PHE A 4 0.84 -3.31 -12.65
CA PHE A 4 1.18 -1.93 -12.98
C PHE A 4 0.11 -1.26 -13.83
N LYS A 5 -0.63 -2.03 -14.65
CA LYS A 5 -1.80 -1.53 -15.35
C LYS A 5 -2.95 -1.20 -14.39
N VAL A 6 -3.19 -2.03 -13.37
CA VAL A 6 -4.16 -1.74 -12.30
C VAL A 6 -3.77 -0.49 -11.51
N ILE A 7 -2.50 -0.37 -11.09
CA ILE A 7 -1.98 0.81 -10.39
C ILE A 7 -2.15 2.07 -11.25
N SER A 8 -1.91 1.97 -12.57
CA SER A 8 -2.14 3.08 -13.51
C SER A 8 -3.62 3.48 -13.57
N LEU A 9 -4.54 2.51 -13.65
CA LEU A 9 -5.98 2.78 -13.66
C LEU A 9 -6.46 3.48 -12.37
N LEU A 10 -5.93 3.06 -11.22
CA LEU A 10 -6.21 3.70 -9.92
C LEU A 10 -5.68 5.14 -9.89
N ARG A 11 -4.41 5.34 -10.26
CA ARG A 11 -3.79 6.67 -10.36
C ARG A 11 -4.63 7.61 -11.23
N ASP A 12 -5.03 7.15 -12.40
CA ASP A 12 -5.80 7.96 -13.35
C ASP A 12 -7.21 8.26 -12.79
N ALA A 13 -7.82 7.33 -12.06
CA ALA A 13 -9.10 7.56 -11.39
C ALA A 13 -8.99 8.63 -10.29
N PHE A 14 -7.95 8.56 -9.46
CA PHE A 14 -7.71 9.54 -8.41
C PHE A 14 -7.50 10.94 -8.99
N ALA A 15 -6.70 11.05 -10.06
CA ALA A 15 -6.48 12.30 -10.77
C ALA A 15 -7.77 12.88 -11.36
N ARG A 16 -8.63 12.07 -12.00
CA ARG A 16 -9.92 12.52 -12.54
C ARG A 16 -10.87 13.04 -11.46
N CYS A 17 -10.79 12.50 -10.25
CA CYS A 17 -11.58 12.97 -9.11
C CYS A 17 -10.93 14.15 -8.35
N GLY A 18 -9.80 14.68 -8.83
CA GLY A 18 -9.08 15.77 -8.17
C GLY A 18 -8.48 15.39 -6.81
N LEU A 19 -8.24 14.09 -6.58
CA LEU A 19 -7.64 13.61 -5.35
C LEU A 19 -6.11 13.68 -5.46
N PRO A 20 -5.41 14.27 -4.47
CA PRO A 20 -3.95 14.35 -4.48
C PRO A 20 -3.32 13.03 -4.02
N LEU A 21 -3.87 11.89 -4.42
CA LEU A 21 -3.32 10.57 -4.09
C LEU A 21 -2.17 10.25 -5.03
N TYR A 22 -1.12 9.65 -4.48
CA TYR A 22 0.08 9.32 -5.25
C TYR A 22 0.24 7.80 -5.38
N LEU A 23 0.44 7.36 -6.62
CA LEU A 23 0.80 5.99 -6.98
C LEU A 23 1.84 6.03 -8.09
N CYS A 24 2.91 5.26 -7.94
CA CYS A 24 3.99 5.18 -8.92
C CYS A 24 3.92 3.85 -9.70
N PRO A 25 3.28 3.79 -10.88
CA PRO A 25 3.31 2.62 -11.74
C PRO A 25 4.61 2.59 -12.55
N TYR A 26 5.70 2.14 -11.91
CA TYR A 26 6.98 1.98 -12.58
C TYR A 26 6.92 0.90 -13.68
N GLY A 27 7.77 1.04 -14.69
CA GLY A 27 7.86 0.17 -15.84
C GLY A 27 8.23 -1.26 -15.45
N CYS A 28 7.49 -2.21 -16.00
CA CYS A 28 7.77 -3.64 -15.85
C CYS A 28 7.43 -4.34 -17.17
N LEU A 29 8.47 -4.70 -17.92
CA LEU A 29 8.37 -5.30 -19.23
C LEU A 29 8.82 -6.77 -19.17
N PRO A 30 7.91 -7.74 -19.33
CA PRO A 30 8.32 -9.13 -19.50
C PRO A 30 9.03 -9.27 -20.85
N THR A 31 10.21 -9.89 -20.84
CA THR A 31 11.04 -10.14 -22.03
C THR A 31 11.11 -11.62 -22.39
N GLY A 32 10.64 -12.51 -21.52
CA GLY A 32 10.50 -13.94 -21.75
C GLY A 32 10.01 -14.68 -20.50
N TYR A 33 9.99 -16.02 -20.55
CA TYR A 33 9.72 -16.84 -19.37
C TYR A 33 10.78 -16.58 -18.29
N GLU A 34 10.34 -16.25 -17.07
CA GLU A 34 11.21 -15.88 -15.93
C GLU A 34 12.20 -14.74 -16.22
N ARG A 35 11.91 -13.90 -17.23
CA ARG A 35 12.75 -12.78 -17.64
C ARG A 35 11.93 -11.52 -17.81
N GLY A 36 12.46 -10.41 -17.31
CA GLY A 36 11.86 -9.11 -17.48
C GLY A 36 12.82 -7.99 -17.14
N ILE A 37 12.42 -6.79 -17.50
CA ILE A 37 13.10 -5.54 -17.16
C ILE A 37 12.17 -4.78 -16.22
N ILE A 38 12.71 -4.29 -15.12
CA ILE A 38 12.00 -3.45 -14.17
C ILE A 38 12.69 -2.09 -14.15
N GLU A 39 11.90 -1.04 -14.32
CA GLU A 39 12.35 0.34 -14.21
C GLU A 39 12.78 0.63 -12.77
N VAL A 40 13.95 1.24 -12.62
CA VAL A 40 14.40 1.75 -11.33
C VAL A 40 13.65 3.04 -11.04
N VAL A 41 13.01 3.12 -9.87
CA VAL A 41 12.37 4.37 -9.42
C VAL A 41 13.46 5.35 -9.01
N PRO A 42 13.69 6.45 -9.75
CA PRO A 42 14.79 7.36 -9.47
C PRO A 42 14.60 8.08 -8.13
N ASN A 43 15.69 8.56 -7.54
CA ASN A 43 15.70 9.35 -6.31
C ASN A 43 14.97 8.70 -5.14
N THR A 44 15.07 7.37 -5.04
CA THR A 44 14.50 6.61 -3.93
C THR A 44 15.56 5.88 -3.14
N LYS A 45 15.29 5.69 -1.86
CA LYS A 45 16.05 4.79 -0.98
C LYS A 45 15.05 3.81 -0.36
N SER A 46 15.42 2.54 -0.22
CA SER A 46 14.57 1.58 0.50
C SER A 46 14.55 1.91 1.99
N ARG A 47 13.41 1.66 2.65
CA ARG A 47 13.28 1.88 4.09
C ARG A 47 14.28 1.03 4.88
N ALA A 48 14.57 -0.19 4.41
CA ALA A 48 15.61 -1.04 4.97
C ALA A 48 17.01 -0.38 4.90
N ALA A 49 17.43 0.10 3.72
CA ALA A 49 18.72 0.77 3.57
C ALA A 49 18.81 2.04 4.43
N LEU A 50 17.72 2.81 4.53
CA LEU A 50 17.65 3.96 5.43
C LEU A 50 17.81 3.54 6.90
N GLY A 51 17.24 2.42 7.32
CA GLY A 51 17.35 1.90 8.68
C GLY A 51 18.75 1.42 9.03
N GLU A 52 19.39 0.65 8.14
CA GLU A 52 20.77 0.16 8.32
C GLU A 52 21.79 1.30 8.44
N LEU A 53 21.57 2.39 7.70
CA LEU A 53 22.46 3.55 7.71
C LEU A 53 22.32 4.41 8.97
N SER A 54 21.26 4.24 9.76
CA SER A 54 20.89 5.27 10.73
C SER A 54 20.30 4.81 12.05
N ASP A 55 19.97 3.51 12.21
CA ASP A 55 19.24 2.93 13.37
C ASP A 55 18.02 3.78 13.81
N ARG A 56 17.47 4.55 12.86
CA ARG A 56 16.48 5.61 13.09
C ARG A 56 15.10 5.20 12.59
N GLY A 57 14.06 5.66 13.29
CA GLY A 57 12.68 5.51 12.86
C GLY A 57 12.36 6.36 11.62
N LEU A 58 11.25 6.07 10.95
CA LEU A 58 10.81 6.84 9.78
C LEU A 58 10.65 8.33 10.10
N HIS A 59 10.15 8.68 11.28
CA HIS A 59 10.04 10.06 11.74
C HIS A 59 11.40 10.77 11.79
N ASP A 60 12.44 10.12 12.34
CA ASP A 60 13.78 10.68 12.46
C ASP A 60 14.46 10.83 11.10
N ILE A 61 14.20 9.90 10.18
CA ILE A 61 14.64 10.00 8.78
C ILE A 61 14.01 11.23 8.13
N PHE A 62 12.71 11.44 8.31
CA PHE A 62 12.03 12.61 7.77
C PHE A 62 12.59 13.90 8.37
N GLN A 63 12.88 13.91 9.68
CA GLN A 63 13.50 15.06 10.32
C GLN A 63 14.90 15.36 9.78
N ALA A 64 15.69 14.32 9.48
CA ALA A 64 17.04 14.47 8.97
C ALA A 64 17.07 14.94 7.50
N GLU A 65 16.19 14.41 6.67
CA GLU A 65 16.17 14.68 5.22
C GLU A 65 15.36 15.96 4.87
N PHE A 66 14.29 16.27 5.63
CA PHE A 66 13.35 17.35 5.30
C PHE A 66 13.33 18.51 6.32
N GLY A 67 14.09 18.40 7.41
CA GLY A 67 14.21 19.42 8.46
C GLY A 67 13.27 19.18 9.64
N ALA A 68 13.26 20.12 10.60
CA ALA A 68 12.51 19.96 11.84
C ALA A 68 10.99 19.81 11.61
N PRO A 69 10.28 19.05 12.47
CA PRO A 69 8.82 18.98 12.44
C PRO A 69 8.18 20.37 12.46
N GLY A 70 7.17 20.60 11.62
CA GLY A 70 6.54 21.92 11.43
C GLY A 70 7.27 22.86 10.47
N SER A 71 8.49 22.55 10.02
CA SER A 71 9.14 23.31 8.95
C SER A 71 8.43 23.11 7.61
N PRO A 72 8.49 24.10 6.68
CA PRO A 72 7.84 23.95 5.37
C PRO A 72 8.27 22.70 4.59
N GLY A 73 9.54 22.30 4.70
CA GLY A 73 10.10 21.11 4.07
C GLY A 73 9.52 19.82 4.65
N PHE A 74 9.57 19.67 5.97
CA PHE A 74 9.00 18.51 6.66
C PHE A 74 7.51 18.38 6.40
N GLU A 75 6.75 19.48 6.45
CA GLU A 75 5.31 19.46 6.22
C GLU A 75 4.95 19.13 4.77
N ALA A 76 5.76 19.58 3.79
CA ALA A 76 5.59 19.18 2.40
C ALA A 76 5.85 17.68 2.21
N ALA A 77 6.94 17.16 2.76
CA ALA A 77 7.26 15.74 2.71
C ALA A 77 6.20 14.88 3.42
N ARG A 78 5.70 15.33 4.58
CA ARG A 78 4.63 14.66 5.32
C ARG A 78 3.32 14.61 4.52
N ARG A 79 2.95 15.68 3.82
CA ARG A 79 1.78 15.67 2.93
C ARG A 79 1.94 14.67 1.79
N ASN A 80 3.12 14.61 1.18
CA ASN A 80 3.44 13.65 0.12
C ASN A 80 3.40 12.20 0.65
N PHE A 81 3.92 11.99 1.86
CA PHE A 81 3.82 10.71 2.57
C PHE A 81 2.36 10.30 2.76
N ILE A 82 1.52 11.15 3.37
CA ILE A 82 0.08 10.91 3.58
C ILE A 82 -0.63 10.56 2.27
N ALA A 83 -0.38 11.34 1.22
CA ALA A 83 -0.96 11.15 -0.11
C ALA A 83 -0.61 9.78 -0.72
N SER A 84 0.66 9.39 -0.61
CA SER A 84 1.15 8.12 -1.15
C SER A 84 0.72 6.91 -0.32
N GLU A 85 0.79 7.01 1.01
CA GLU A 85 0.36 5.97 1.95
C GLU A 85 -1.14 5.68 1.77
N ALA A 86 -1.98 6.71 1.64
CA ALA A 86 -3.41 6.50 1.36
C ALA A 86 -3.65 5.82 0.00
N GLY A 87 -2.91 6.20 -1.03
CA GLY A 87 -3.00 5.59 -2.36
C GLY A 87 -2.61 4.11 -2.33
N TYR A 88 -1.48 3.79 -1.70
CA TYR A 88 -0.99 2.43 -1.56
C TYR A 88 -1.78 1.59 -0.57
N ALA A 89 -2.43 2.17 0.45
CA ALA A 89 -3.37 1.48 1.32
C ALA A 89 -4.57 0.92 0.53
N ILE A 90 -5.17 1.74 -0.33
CA ILE A 90 -6.28 1.34 -1.22
C ILE A 90 -5.80 0.27 -2.20
N ALA A 91 -4.65 0.49 -2.85
CA ALA A 91 -4.09 -0.47 -3.80
C ALA A 91 -3.78 -1.82 -3.14
N SER A 92 -3.16 -1.81 -1.96
CA SER A 92 -2.81 -3.00 -1.18
C SER A 92 -4.07 -3.77 -0.76
N TYR A 93 -5.11 -3.08 -0.32
CA TYR A 93 -6.38 -3.71 0.02
C TYR A 93 -7.01 -4.42 -1.18
N LEU A 94 -7.18 -3.69 -2.29
CA LEU A 94 -7.83 -4.22 -3.50
C LEU A 94 -7.04 -5.37 -4.11
N LEU A 95 -5.72 -5.27 -4.11
CA LEU A 95 -4.85 -6.27 -4.72
C LEU A 95 -4.48 -7.43 -3.78
N GLN A 96 -4.65 -7.28 -2.46
CA GLN A 96 -4.11 -8.22 -1.47
C GLN A 96 -2.58 -8.34 -1.61
N ALA A 97 -1.89 -7.21 -1.60
CA ALA A 97 -0.43 -7.21 -1.54
C ALA A 97 0.01 -7.60 -0.11
N LYS A 98 0.46 -8.84 0.06
CA LYS A 98 0.74 -9.44 1.39
C LYS A 98 2.18 -9.20 1.85
N ASP A 99 3.14 -9.29 0.94
CA ASP A 99 4.56 -9.24 1.34
C ASP A 99 5.13 -7.82 1.50
N ARG A 100 4.59 -7.02 2.44
CA ARG A 100 4.92 -5.58 2.61
C ARG A 100 5.95 -5.30 3.71
N HIS A 101 7.08 -6.00 3.72
CA HIS A 101 8.17 -5.69 4.66
C HIS A 101 8.94 -4.42 4.26
N ASN A 102 9.80 -3.90 5.16
CA ASN A 102 10.51 -2.62 4.98
C ASN A 102 11.50 -2.62 3.80
N GLY A 103 11.86 -3.78 3.25
CA GLY A 103 12.66 -3.87 2.03
C GLY A 103 11.88 -3.50 0.78
N ASN A 104 10.56 -3.67 0.81
CA ASN A 104 9.67 -3.44 -0.34
C ASN A 104 8.99 -2.06 -0.32
N LEU A 105 9.45 -1.19 0.58
CA LEU A 105 8.97 0.16 0.76
C LEU A 105 10.11 1.12 0.43
N LEU A 106 9.90 1.96 -0.58
CA LEU A 106 10.84 3.01 -0.98
C LEU A 106 10.33 4.37 -0.49
N ILE A 107 11.26 5.25 -0.11
CA ILE A 107 10.99 6.66 0.19
C ILE A 107 11.71 7.51 -0.86
N THR A 108 10.97 8.41 -1.49
CA THR A 108 11.50 9.40 -2.45
C THR A 108 12.15 10.57 -1.72
N ASP A 109 13.03 11.29 -2.42
CA ASP A 109 13.59 12.60 -2.02
C ASP A 109 12.56 13.72 -1.80
N SER A 110 11.28 13.46 -2.07
CA SER A 110 10.16 14.37 -1.83
C SER A 110 9.21 13.88 -0.74
N GLY A 111 9.51 12.75 -0.10
CA GLY A 111 8.73 12.20 1.01
C GLY A 111 7.57 11.27 0.63
N HIS A 112 7.38 10.96 -0.67
CA HIS A 112 6.44 9.91 -1.07
C HIS A 112 6.94 8.52 -0.70
N LEU A 113 6.02 7.68 -0.22
CA LEU A 113 6.17 6.24 -0.11
C LEU A 113 5.84 5.57 -1.44
N VAL A 114 6.66 4.63 -1.86
CA VAL A 114 6.46 3.83 -3.08
C VAL A 114 6.58 2.35 -2.72
N HIS A 115 5.50 1.59 -2.91
CA HIS A 115 5.55 0.14 -2.76
C HIS A 115 6.16 -0.48 -4.02
N ILE A 116 7.16 -1.32 -3.83
CA ILE A 116 7.78 -2.14 -4.87
C ILE A 116 7.62 -3.62 -4.58
N ASP A 117 8.02 -4.44 -5.54
CA ASP A 117 7.99 -5.91 -5.47
C ASP A 117 6.60 -6.45 -5.17
N PHE A 118 5.74 -6.44 -6.17
CA PHE A 118 4.44 -7.08 -6.08
C PHE A 118 4.49 -8.56 -6.50
N GLY A 119 5.50 -9.32 -6.07
CA GLY A 119 5.60 -10.76 -6.36
C GLY A 119 4.49 -11.62 -5.72
N PHE A 120 3.91 -11.14 -4.62
CA PHE A 120 2.91 -11.85 -3.82
C PHE A 120 1.60 -11.06 -3.73
N ILE A 121 0.72 -11.29 -4.70
CA ILE A 121 -0.57 -10.59 -4.83
C ILE A 121 -1.68 -11.59 -5.11
N LEU A 122 -2.92 -11.18 -4.83
CA LEU A 122 -4.13 -11.98 -4.98
C LEU A 122 -4.05 -13.20 -4.05
N GLU A 123 -3.80 -14.37 -4.62
CA GLU A 123 -3.85 -15.66 -3.94
C GLU A 123 -2.45 -16.22 -3.64
N ILE A 124 -1.37 -15.55 -4.08
CA ILE A 124 -0.01 -15.95 -3.68
C ILE A 124 0.29 -15.36 -2.31
N SER A 125 0.52 -16.22 -1.33
CA SER A 125 1.06 -15.86 -0.02
C SER A 125 2.46 -16.48 0.11
N PRO A 126 3.46 -15.75 0.62
CA PRO A 126 4.64 -16.39 1.18
C PRO A 126 4.16 -17.38 2.26
N GLY A 127 4.55 -18.65 2.17
CA GLY A 127 4.22 -19.66 3.21
C GLY A 127 2.84 -20.33 3.13
N GLY A 128 2.08 -20.22 2.04
CA GLY A 128 0.94 -21.12 1.77
C GLY A 128 -0.32 -20.89 2.62
N ASN A 129 -1.00 -19.74 2.42
CA ASN A 129 -2.29 -19.43 3.04
C ASN A 129 -2.31 -19.56 4.57
N MET A 130 -1.25 -19.06 5.18
CA MET A 130 -1.09 -19.05 6.62
C MET A 130 -2.14 -18.18 7.36
N GLY A 131 -3.01 -17.44 6.67
CA GLY A 131 -4.14 -16.71 7.28
C GLY A 131 -3.73 -15.62 8.28
N PHE A 132 -2.44 -15.34 8.41
CA PHE A 132 -1.87 -14.56 9.52
C PHE A 132 -1.86 -13.05 9.29
N GLU A 133 -1.98 -12.57 8.04
CA GLU A 133 -2.17 -11.14 7.75
C GLU A 133 -3.66 -10.82 7.68
N SER A 134 -4.23 -10.45 8.82
CA SER A 134 -5.64 -10.09 8.92
C SER A 134 -5.91 -8.62 8.57
N ALA A 135 -4.88 -7.77 8.43
CA ALA A 135 -5.05 -6.35 8.14
C ALA A 135 -5.19 -6.12 6.62
N ALA A 136 -6.05 -5.16 6.25
CA ALA A 136 -6.33 -4.84 4.85
C ALA A 136 -5.10 -4.23 4.12
N PHE A 137 -4.23 -3.55 4.85
CA PHE A 137 -2.97 -2.97 4.38
C PHE A 137 -2.03 -2.75 5.56
N LYS A 138 -0.75 -2.52 5.27
CA LYS A 138 0.27 -2.24 6.29
C LYS A 138 0.20 -0.80 6.77
N LEU A 139 0.15 -0.62 8.08
CA LEU A 139 0.24 0.68 8.74
C LEU A 139 1.15 0.54 9.98
N SER A 140 2.47 0.68 9.80
CA SER A 140 3.44 0.41 10.87
C SER A 140 3.57 1.55 11.89
N HIS A 141 4.24 1.31 13.02
CA HIS A 141 4.37 2.29 14.11
C HIS A 141 4.99 3.59 13.59
N GLU A 142 6.07 3.43 12.85
CA GLU A 142 6.83 4.54 12.29
C GLU A 142 6.01 5.34 11.27
N MET A 143 5.10 4.70 10.54
CA MET A 143 4.14 5.38 9.67
C MET A 143 3.12 6.14 10.51
N THR A 144 2.59 5.52 11.57
CA THR A 144 1.66 6.19 12.50
C THR A 144 2.29 7.39 13.21
N GLN A 145 3.60 7.41 13.46
CA GLN A 145 4.28 8.58 14.00
C GLN A 145 4.28 9.78 13.04
N LEU A 146 4.25 9.55 11.73
CA LEU A 146 4.11 10.62 10.73
C LEU A 146 2.64 11.02 10.51
N LEU A 147 1.71 10.07 10.58
CA LEU A 147 0.29 10.31 10.34
C LEU A 147 -0.44 10.87 11.56
N ASP A 148 -0.13 10.35 12.75
CA ASP A 148 -0.76 10.69 14.01
C ASP A 148 0.27 10.79 15.15
N PRO A 149 1.07 11.88 15.20
CA PRO A 149 2.13 12.03 16.20
C PRO A 149 1.63 11.94 17.66
N GLY A 150 0.35 12.25 17.90
CA GLY A 150 -0.27 12.20 19.23
C GLY A 150 -0.87 10.83 19.61
N GLY A 151 -0.91 9.86 18.70
CA GLY A 151 -1.43 8.50 18.92
C GLY A 151 -2.95 8.39 19.18
N GLY A 152 -3.67 9.52 19.22
CA GLY A 152 -5.08 9.61 19.58
C GLY A 152 -6.06 9.61 18.40
N ARG A 153 -5.60 9.48 17.16
CA ARG A 153 -6.37 9.56 15.91
C ARG A 153 -7.20 10.85 15.78
N ALA A 154 -6.71 11.92 16.40
CA ALA A 154 -7.38 13.22 16.46
C ALA A 154 -6.61 14.32 15.72
N SER A 155 -5.39 14.04 15.27
CA SER A 155 -4.57 14.99 14.54
C SER A 155 -5.17 15.33 13.16
N ALA A 156 -4.90 16.55 12.67
CA ALA A 156 -5.33 16.97 11.34
C ALA A 156 -4.72 16.10 10.23
N THR A 157 -3.49 15.64 10.42
CA THR A 157 -2.80 14.71 9.51
C THR A 157 -3.46 13.35 9.46
N TRP A 158 -3.95 12.83 10.60
CA TRP A 158 -4.72 11.59 10.64
C TRP A 158 -6.06 11.73 9.92
N GLN A 159 -6.79 12.80 10.19
CA GLN A 159 -8.07 13.08 9.53
C GLN A 159 -7.89 13.21 8.02
N GLN A 160 -6.82 13.88 7.57
CA GLN A 160 -6.47 13.99 6.16
C GLN A 160 -6.20 12.62 5.53
N PHE A 161 -5.42 11.76 6.20
CA PHE A 161 -5.14 10.40 5.75
C PHE A 161 -6.43 9.56 5.62
N GLU A 162 -7.29 9.61 6.64
CA GLU A 162 -8.56 8.89 6.65
C GLU A 162 -9.48 9.37 5.52
N GLU A 163 -9.61 10.69 5.35
CA GLU A 163 -10.43 11.28 4.29
C GLU A 163 -9.93 10.88 2.89
N LEU A 164 -8.61 10.94 2.67
CA LEU A 164 -8.00 10.54 1.41
C LEU A 164 -8.19 9.06 1.10
N CYS A 165 -8.07 8.19 2.11
CA CYS A 165 -8.34 6.76 1.97
C CYS A 165 -9.81 6.50 1.57
N ILE A 166 -10.75 7.14 2.26
CA ILE A 166 -12.19 6.99 1.98
C ILE A 166 -12.54 7.49 0.58
N ARG A 167 -12.14 8.73 0.26
CA ARG A 167 -12.41 9.34 -1.05
C ARG A 167 -11.73 8.57 -2.17
N GLY A 168 -10.51 8.11 -1.94
CA GLY A 168 -9.77 7.28 -2.88
C GLY A 168 -10.44 5.93 -3.12
N TYR A 169 -10.92 5.25 -2.07
CA TYR A 169 -11.66 4.01 -2.24
C TYR A 169 -12.94 4.21 -3.05
N LEU A 170 -13.71 5.27 -2.78
CA LEU A 170 -14.88 5.62 -3.58
C LEU A 170 -14.52 5.91 -5.04
N ALA A 171 -13.43 6.65 -5.29
CA ALA A 171 -12.92 6.89 -6.65
C ALA A 171 -12.51 5.58 -7.34
N ALA A 172 -11.84 4.66 -6.64
CA ALA A 172 -11.46 3.36 -7.17
C ALA A 172 -12.68 2.52 -7.59
N ARG A 173 -13.80 2.61 -6.86
CA ARG A 173 -15.06 1.90 -7.22
C ARG A 173 -15.60 2.31 -8.58
N THR A 174 -15.38 3.57 -9.01
CA THR A 174 -15.80 4.05 -10.34
C THR A 174 -15.07 3.37 -11.50
N VAL A 175 -13.90 2.77 -11.24
CA VAL A 175 -13.08 2.03 -12.22
C VAL A 175 -12.98 0.53 -11.90
N ALA A 176 -13.90 -0.01 -11.09
CA ALA A 176 -13.89 -1.40 -10.70
C ALA A 176 -13.96 -2.35 -11.91
N GLU A 177 -14.89 -2.13 -12.85
CA GLU A 177 -15.06 -3.03 -14.01
C GLU A 177 -13.82 -3.06 -14.93
N PRO A 178 -13.20 -1.93 -15.31
CA PRO A 178 -11.91 -1.95 -16.01
C PRO A 178 -10.81 -2.71 -15.28
N ILE A 179 -10.69 -2.53 -13.96
CA ILE A 179 -9.68 -3.22 -13.15
C ILE A 179 -9.95 -4.73 -13.11
N ILE A 180 -11.20 -5.14 -12.87
CA ILE A 180 -11.62 -6.54 -12.84
C ILE A 180 -11.36 -7.19 -14.19
N ALA A 181 -11.67 -6.51 -15.30
CA ALA A 181 -11.42 -7.01 -16.65
C ALA A 181 -9.92 -7.24 -16.91
N VAL A 182 -9.04 -6.31 -16.53
CA VAL A 182 -7.58 -6.46 -16.66
C VAL A 182 -7.07 -7.68 -15.90
N VAL A 183 -7.59 -7.93 -14.70
CA VAL A 183 -7.21 -9.09 -13.88
C VAL A 183 -7.79 -10.38 -14.46
N ALA A 184 -9.04 -10.35 -14.94
CA ALA A 184 -9.70 -11.51 -15.55
C ALA A 184 -9.00 -11.97 -16.84
N LEU A 185 -8.54 -11.05 -17.69
CA LEU A 185 -7.79 -11.37 -18.91
C LEU A 185 -6.48 -12.12 -18.63
N MET A 186 -5.94 -11.99 -17.42
CA MET A 186 -4.72 -12.67 -17.00
C MET A 186 -4.98 -13.98 -16.26
N ALA A 187 -6.24 -14.35 -16.02
CA ALA A 187 -6.58 -15.55 -15.27
C ALA A 187 -6.09 -16.84 -15.95
N GLU A 188 -6.11 -16.87 -17.28
CA GLU A 188 -5.66 -18.01 -18.08
C GLU A 188 -4.14 -18.00 -18.36
N SER A 189 -3.39 -17.04 -17.81
CA SER A 189 -1.97 -16.89 -18.12
C SER A 189 -1.07 -17.95 -17.47
N GLY A 190 -1.63 -18.89 -16.70
CA GLY A 190 -0.88 -19.91 -15.96
C GLY A 190 -0.02 -19.37 -14.80
N LEU A 191 -0.19 -18.10 -14.42
CA LEU A 191 0.57 -17.53 -13.30
C LEU A 191 0.07 -18.10 -11.95
N PRO A 192 0.95 -18.37 -10.98
CA PRO A 192 0.56 -18.95 -9.69
C PRO A 192 -0.51 -18.16 -8.92
N CYS A 193 -0.62 -16.85 -9.14
CA CYS A 193 -1.63 -15.98 -8.52
C CYS A 193 -3.06 -16.25 -8.98
N TYR A 194 -3.23 -17.02 -10.05
CA TYR A 194 -4.53 -17.46 -10.56
C TYR A 194 -4.79 -18.95 -10.36
N GLY A 195 -3.79 -19.72 -9.92
CA GLY A 195 -3.87 -21.19 -9.82
C GLY A 195 -4.62 -21.72 -8.60
N ARG A 196 -5.01 -20.87 -7.64
CA ARG A 196 -5.78 -21.25 -6.45
C ARG A 196 -6.90 -20.24 -6.19
N GLY A 197 -8.08 -20.72 -5.77
CA GLY A 197 -9.21 -19.86 -5.39
C GLY A 197 -9.95 -19.21 -6.56
N GLN A 198 -10.63 -18.08 -6.28
CA GLN A 198 -11.37 -17.28 -7.26
C GLN A 198 -10.89 -15.82 -7.23
N PRO A 199 -9.65 -15.52 -7.67
CA PRO A 199 -9.02 -14.21 -7.49
C PRO A 199 -9.83 -13.05 -8.10
N VAL A 200 -10.47 -13.27 -9.25
CA VAL A 200 -11.32 -12.28 -9.92
C VAL A 200 -12.59 -12.00 -9.11
N ALA A 201 -13.26 -13.05 -8.60
CA ALA A 201 -14.44 -12.91 -7.76
C ALA A 201 -14.10 -12.25 -6.42
N ASN A 202 -12.98 -12.64 -5.81
CA ASN A 202 -12.47 -12.05 -4.57
C ASN A 202 -12.12 -10.57 -4.76
N LEU A 203 -11.49 -10.20 -5.87
CA LEU A 203 -11.26 -8.80 -6.23
C LEU A 203 -12.58 -8.02 -6.37
N ARG A 204 -13.57 -8.58 -7.08
CA ARG A 204 -14.89 -7.97 -7.21
C ARG A 204 -15.55 -7.75 -5.85
N ASN A 205 -15.47 -8.74 -4.97
CA ASN A 205 -16.01 -8.66 -3.61
C ASN A 205 -15.32 -7.55 -2.78
N ARG A 206 -14.03 -7.26 -3.00
CA ARG A 206 -13.34 -6.15 -2.32
C ARG A 206 -13.76 -4.76 -2.78
N PHE A 207 -14.31 -4.62 -4.00
CA PHE A 207 -14.91 -3.36 -4.44
C PHE A 207 -16.26 -3.05 -3.79
N ARG A 208 -16.93 -4.07 -3.23
CA ARG A 208 -18.24 -3.94 -2.56
C ARG A 208 -19.21 -3.06 -3.34
N LEU A 209 -19.40 -3.40 -4.62
CA LEU A 209 -20.30 -2.67 -5.53
C LEU A 209 -21.78 -2.82 -5.13
N ASP A 210 -22.08 -3.79 -4.26
CA ASP A 210 -23.38 -3.97 -3.60
C ASP A 210 -23.72 -2.88 -2.58
N LEU A 211 -22.72 -2.18 -2.05
CA LEU A 211 -22.91 -1.16 -1.01
C LEU A 211 -23.23 0.22 -1.59
N SER A 212 -24.00 1.02 -0.85
CA SER A 212 -24.09 2.46 -1.10
C SER A 212 -22.74 3.15 -0.84
N GLU A 213 -22.52 4.35 -1.39
CA GLU A 213 -21.29 5.12 -1.14
C GLU A 213 -21.07 5.37 0.35
N ARG A 214 -22.13 5.66 1.11
CA ARG A 214 -22.05 5.85 2.57
C ARG A 214 -21.59 4.58 3.29
N ALA A 215 -22.13 3.42 2.91
CA ALA A 215 -21.73 2.15 3.51
C ALA A 215 -20.31 1.75 3.11
N ALA A 216 -19.92 1.99 1.86
CA ALA A 216 -18.55 1.77 1.39
C ALA A 216 -17.53 2.69 2.09
N ALA A 217 -17.89 3.94 2.35
CA ALA A 217 -17.08 4.87 3.12
C ALA A 217 -16.87 4.40 4.57
N GLN A 218 -17.93 3.90 5.21
CA GLN A 218 -17.82 3.32 6.55
C GLN A 218 -16.95 2.08 6.57
N LEU A 219 -17.10 1.18 5.58
CA LEU A 219 -16.24 0.01 5.43
C LEU A 219 -14.75 0.41 5.33
N MET A 220 -14.41 1.43 4.55
CA MET A 220 -13.02 1.91 4.45
C MET A 220 -12.52 2.47 5.78
N ARG A 221 -13.35 3.25 6.50
CA ARG A 221 -13.04 3.74 7.84
C ARG A 221 -12.75 2.61 8.83
N ASP A 222 -13.58 1.57 8.84
CA ASP A 222 -13.42 0.43 9.74
C ASP A 222 -12.10 -0.31 9.45
N MET A 223 -11.75 -0.50 8.17
CA MET A 223 -10.47 -1.11 7.78
C MET A 223 -9.26 -0.28 8.21
N ILE A 224 -9.33 1.05 8.13
CA ILE A 224 -8.25 1.95 8.60
C ILE A 224 -8.08 1.81 10.12
N ASN A 225 -9.18 1.79 10.86
CA ASN A 225 -9.16 1.61 12.31
C ASN A 225 -8.59 0.25 12.72
N ASP A 226 -8.97 -0.81 12.02
CA ASP A 226 -8.43 -2.16 12.25
C ASP A 226 -6.92 -2.22 11.97
N ALA A 227 -6.45 -1.60 10.88
CA ALA A 227 -5.03 -1.54 10.54
C ALA A 227 -4.23 -0.81 11.63
N TYR A 228 -4.75 0.31 12.14
CA TYR A 228 -4.14 1.05 13.24
C TYR A 228 -4.06 0.22 14.53
N GLN A 229 -5.17 -0.43 14.92
CA GLN A 229 -5.23 -1.21 16.16
C GLN A 229 -4.29 -2.41 16.13
N LYS A 230 -4.29 -3.20 15.05
CA LYS A 230 -3.45 -4.40 14.91
C LYS A 230 -1.97 -4.13 15.04
N TRP A 231 -1.54 -2.93 14.66
CA TRP A 231 -0.17 -2.53 14.83
C TRP A 231 0.13 -2.08 16.27
N THR A 232 -0.73 -1.23 16.86
CA THR A 232 -0.53 -0.77 18.25
C THR A 232 -0.48 -1.90 19.27
N THR A 233 -1.08 -3.06 18.97
CA THR A 233 -1.07 -4.25 19.84
C THR A 233 0.15 -5.15 19.66
N GLY A 234 1.12 -4.80 18.80
CA GLY A 234 2.37 -5.55 18.59
C GLY A 234 2.20 -6.92 17.89
N PHE A 235 0.98 -7.22 17.41
CA PHE A 235 0.66 -8.50 16.78
C PHE A 235 1.50 -8.74 15.52
N TYR A 236 1.80 -7.68 14.75
CA TYR A 236 2.57 -7.79 13.51
C TYR A 236 4.05 -8.10 13.71
N ASP A 237 4.72 -7.49 14.71
CA ASP A 237 6.13 -7.75 15.00
C ASP A 237 6.35 -9.21 15.42
N TYR A 238 5.40 -9.78 16.15
CA TYR A 238 5.39 -11.20 16.50
C TYR A 238 5.30 -12.11 15.26
N ILE A 239 4.42 -11.78 14.31
CA ILE A 239 4.25 -12.57 13.08
C ILE A 239 5.47 -12.45 12.15
N GLN A 240 6.05 -11.25 11.99
CA GLN A 240 7.26 -11.07 11.19
C GLN A 240 8.48 -11.76 11.82
N ALA A 241 8.61 -11.71 13.15
CA ALA A 241 9.66 -12.44 13.86
C ALA A 241 9.53 -13.96 13.67
N LEU A 242 8.31 -14.50 13.54
CA LEU A 242 8.08 -15.90 13.22
C LEU A 242 8.40 -16.24 11.77
N GLN A 243 8.02 -15.40 10.80
CA GLN A 243 8.31 -15.60 9.38
C GLN A 243 9.81 -15.55 9.07
N ASN A 244 10.54 -14.62 9.68
CA ASN A 244 11.99 -14.48 9.50
C ASN A 244 12.81 -15.54 10.28
N ARG A 245 12.16 -16.43 11.03
CA ARG A 245 12.80 -17.48 11.86
C ARG A 245 12.55 -18.92 11.39
N ILE A 246 12.03 -19.16 10.19
CA ILE A 246 11.96 -20.52 9.63
C ILE A 246 13.35 -20.90 9.10
N PRO A 247 14.09 -21.81 9.75
CA PRO A 247 15.35 -22.34 9.21
C PRO A 247 15.04 -23.30 8.06
N TYR A 248 15.96 -23.36 7.10
CA TYR A 248 16.00 -24.24 5.91
C TYR A 248 15.53 -25.68 6.15
#